data_AF-A0A382KPJ3-F1
#
_entry.id   AF-A0A382KPJ3-F1
#
_cell.length_a   1.000
_cell.length_b   1.000
_cell.length_c   1.000
_cell.angle_alpha   90.00
_cell.angle_beta   90.00
_cell.angle_gamma   90.00
#
_symmetry.space_group_name_H-M   'P 1'
#
loop_
_entity.id
_entity.type
_entity.pdbx_description
1 polymer ?
#
loop_
_entity_poly.entity_id
_entity_poly.type
_entity_poly.pdbx_seq_one_letter_code
_entity_poly.pdbx_strand_id
1 'polypeptide(L)'
;VTIGNSVTNFGEGAFLLCGSLASVTIPDSVTSIGGGAFIGCSSLTSIEAGKSNKEYSSEDGVLFNRNKTHLIQFPRGKSRHYSIPNSVTTIERFAFLWCSSLTSITIPNSVISIKGSAFENCRNLTSVTIPDSVTSIGDIAFGACSSLTSVTIGNSVTSIGDWAFYTCSSLTSVTIGNSVTSIGERAFLYCGRLTSVTIPDSVTSIGNKAFGFCSSLTSVTIPDSVTSIGNKAFEGCTSLKRITFGGDAPFFLGANVFSNVSGNAKVFINPDAIAFGETFEGLPVIIREKIEINTFSKSAAPFSLNFESKSGSTYIIEATNLTELPVPWTWRWRKIGEVQGTGSSVEFIDRRKALFPRQYYRVKLVE
;
A
#
# COMPACT_ATOMS: atom_id res chain seq x y z
N VAL A 1 -14.63 13.52 34.05
CA VAL A 1 -16.04 13.97 34.06
C VAL A 1 -16.94 12.76 34.23
N THR A 2 -17.89 12.84 35.15
CA THR A 2 -18.96 11.84 35.30
C THR A 2 -20.22 12.42 34.68
N ILE A 3 -20.78 11.72 33.70
CA ILE A 3 -21.96 12.16 32.96
C ILE A 3 -23.20 11.64 33.68
N GLY A 4 -24.29 12.41 33.69
CA GLY A 4 -25.52 12.02 34.38
C GLY A 4 -26.19 10.80 33.73
N ASN A 5 -26.82 9.95 34.56
CA ASN A 5 -27.49 8.71 34.12
C ASN A 5 -28.77 8.94 33.27
N SER A 6 -29.20 10.18 33.09
CA SER A 6 -30.29 10.53 32.16
C SER A 6 -29.82 10.65 30.71
N VAL A 7 -28.50 10.71 30.46
CA VAL A 7 -27.96 10.86 29.11
C VAL A 7 -27.97 9.51 28.41
N THR A 8 -28.58 9.46 27.24
CA THR A 8 -28.70 8.24 26.43
C THR A 8 -27.84 8.26 25.17
N ASN A 9 -27.35 9.43 24.76
CA ASN A 9 -26.59 9.59 23.52
C ASN A 9 -25.54 10.70 23.62
N PHE A 10 -24.38 10.48 22.98
CA PHE A 10 -23.43 11.55 22.67
C PHE A 10 -23.47 11.82 21.16
N GLY A 11 -23.65 13.08 20.78
CA GLY A 11 -23.59 13.49 19.37
C GLY A 11 -22.17 13.36 18.78
N GLU A 12 -22.09 13.53 17.47
CA GLU A 12 -20.81 13.71 16.77
C GLU A 12 -20.04 14.90 17.39
N GLY A 13 -18.78 14.68 17.75
CA GLY A 13 -17.95 15.71 18.37
C GLY A 13 -18.43 16.23 19.74
N ALA A 14 -19.20 15.46 20.52
CA ALA A 14 -19.77 15.92 21.80
C ALA A 14 -18.77 16.55 22.79
N PHE A 15 -17.52 16.07 22.81
CA PHE A 15 -16.41 16.58 23.61
C PHE A 15 -15.27 17.11 22.71
N LEU A 16 -15.59 17.57 21.50
CA LEU A 16 -14.61 18.07 20.54
C LEU A 16 -13.71 19.12 21.18
N LEU A 17 -12.39 18.93 21.06
CA LEU A 17 -11.35 19.85 21.53
C LEU A 17 -11.39 20.14 23.05
N CYS A 18 -12.01 19.28 23.86
CA CYS A 18 -11.94 19.37 25.32
C CYS A 18 -10.54 18.98 25.83
N GLY A 19 -9.56 19.87 25.62
CA GLY A 19 -8.14 19.62 25.86
C GLY A 19 -7.77 19.30 27.30
N SER A 20 -8.57 19.77 28.28
CA SER A 20 -8.36 19.52 29.71
C SER A 20 -9.08 18.28 30.24
N LEU A 21 -9.89 17.60 29.42
CA LEU A 21 -10.61 16.39 29.84
C LEU A 21 -9.60 15.26 30.04
N ALA A 22 -9.32 14.90 31.29
CA ALA A 22 -8.36 13.85 31.64
C ALA A 22 -8.98 12.44 31.60
N SER A 23 -10.23 12.31 32.02
CA SER A 23 -10.98 11.05 32.02
C SER A 23 -12.47 11.29 31.87
N VAL A 24 -13.18 10.29 31.36
CA VAL A 24 -14.65 10.31 31.24
C VAL A 24 -15.24 8.94 31.51
N THR A 25 -16.40 8.91 32.16
CA THR A 25 -17.19 7.69 32.34
C THR A 25 -18.45 7.76 31.48
N ILE A 26 -18.66 6.76 30.64
CA ILE A 26 -19.85 6.54 29.82
C ILE A 26 -20.90 5.84 30.70
N PRO A 27 -22.03 6.48 31.02
CA PRO A 27 -23.08 5.87 31.87
C PRO A 27 -23.69 4.61 31.26
N ASP A 28 -24.28 3.75 32.10
CA ASP A 28 -24.98 2.53 31.66
C ASP A 28 -26.18 2.82 30.73
N SER A 29 -26.73 4.04 30.79
CA SER A 29 -27.85 4.53 29.99
C SER A 29 -27.50 4.88 28.55
N VAL A 30 -26.21 5.08 28.22
CA VAL A 30 -25.79 5.52 26.89
C VAL A 30 -25.86 4.36 25.90
N THR A 31 -26.63 4.56 24.83
CA THR A 31 -26.84 3.59 23.75
C THR A 31 -26.19 4.00 22.44
N SER A 32 -25.71 5.23 22.32
CA SER A 32 -25.04 5.71 21.11
C SER A 32 -23.98 6.78 21.41
N ILE A 33 -22.86 6.69 20.69
CA ILE A 33 -21.75 7.66 20.70
C ILE A 33 -21.44 7.97 19.25
N GLY A 34 -21.66 9.23 18.86
CA GLY A 34 -21.35 9.72 17.53
C GLY A 34 -19.86 9.64 17.21
N GLY A 35 -19.55 9.56 15.91
CA GLY A 35 -18.18 9.52 15.43
C GLY A 35 -17.36 10.67 16.01
N GLY A 36 -16.15 10.38 16.49
CA GLY A 36 -15.25 11.41 16.95
C GLY A 36 -15.73 12.22 18.15
N ALA A 37 -16.62 11.67 18.98
CA ALA A 37 -17.12 12.34 20.18
C ALA A 37 -16.01 12.88 21.09
N PHE A 38 -14.80 12.29 21.07
CA PHE A 38 -13.66 12.71 21.89
C PHE A 38 -12.47 13.26 21.09
N ILE A 39 -12.68 13.67 19.83
CA ILE A 39 -11.62 14.24 19.00
C ILE A 39 -10.97 15.43 19.70
N GLY A 40 -9.64 15.48 19.68
CA GLY A 40 -8.89 16.63 20.18
C GLY A 40 -8.80 16.73 21.70
N CYS A 41 -9.35 15.79 22.48
CA CYS A 41 -9.16 15.70 23.92
C CYS A 41 -7.71 15.30 24.27
N SER A 42 -6.77 16.25 24.20
CA SER A 42 -5.33 15.99 24.30
C SER A 42 -4.87 15.39 25.62
N SER A 43 -5.56 15.68 26.73
CA SER A 43 -5.20 15.15 28.05
C SER A 43 -5.95 13.86 28.40
N LEU A 44 -6.83 13.37 27.52
CA LEU A 44 -7.69 12.22 27.83
C LEU A 44 -6.87 10.94 27.85
N THR A 45 -6.79 10.31 29.02
CA THR A 45 -6.04 9.06 29.22
C THR A 45 -6.96 7.85 29.44
N SER A 46 -8.22 8.08 29.82
CA SER A 46 -9.21 7.01 30.09
C SER A 46 -10.62 7.38 29.65
N ILE A 47 -11.27 6.46 28.97
CA ILE A 47 -12.70 6.43 28.68
C ILE A 47 -13.24 5.13 29.28
N GLU A 48 -14.02 5.24 30.35
CA GLU A 48 -14.55 4.08 31.07
C GLU A 48 -16.02 3.86 30.77
N ALA A 49 -16.39 2.69 30.27
CA ALA A 49 -17.79 2.32 30.13
C ALA A 49 -18.36 1.81 31.47
N GLY A 50 -19.59 2.20 31.79
CA GLY A 50 -20.31 1.64 32.92
C GLY A 50 -20.42 0.11 32.81
N LYS A 51 -20.31 -0.58 33.95
CA LYS A 51 -20.21 -2.05 33.98
C LYS A 51 -21.44 -2.75 33.38
N SER A 52 -22.61 -2.11 33.49
CA SER A 52 -23.88 -2.64 33.00
C SER A 52 -24.29 -2.04 31.66
N ASN A 53 -23.46 -1.17 31.06
CA ASN A 53 -23.74 -0.61 29.74
C ASN A 53 -23.84 -1.74 28.72
N LYS A 54 -24.95 -1.76 27.96
CA LYS A 54 -25.27 -2.86 27.03
C LYS A 54 -24.56 -2.73 25.67
N GLU A 55 -24.13 -1.52 25.31
CA GLU A 55 -23.58 -1.20 23.99
C GLU A 55 -22.05 -1.04 24.00
N TYR A 56 -21.49 -0.63 25.13
CA TYR A 56 -20.09 -0.24 25.26
C TYR A 56 -19.36 -1.03 26.35
N SER A 57 -18.06 -1.17 26.17
CA SER A 57 -17.14 -1.65 27.18
C SER A 57 -15.83 -0.87 27.10
N SER A 58 -15.05 -0.85 28.17
CA SER A 58 -13.69 -0.30 28.16
C SER A 58 -12.68 -1.36 28.57
N GLU A 59 -11.46 -1.22 28.08
CA GLU A 59 -10.29 -1.98 28.54
C GLU A 59 -9.08 -1.06 28.52
N ASP A 60 -8.37 -0.98 29.65
CA ASP A 60 -7.24 -0.08 29.83
C ASP A 60 -7.55 1.37 29.38
N GLY A 61 -8.74 1.87 29.71
CA GLY A 61 -9.19 3.21 29.34
C GLY A 61 -9.49 3.43 27.85
N VAL A 62 -9.39 2.41 27.00
CA VAL A 62 -9.79 2.46 25.59
C VAL A 62 -11.25 2.05 25.46
N LEU A 63 -12.02 2.77 24.64
CA LEU A 63 -13.45 2.52 24.44
C LEU A 63 -13.67 1.55 23.28
N PHE A 64 -14.55 0.57 23.51
CA PHE A 64 -14.98 -0.42 22.55
C PHE A 64 -16.50 -0.57 22.56
N ASN A 65 -17.04 -1.29 21.57
CA ASN A 65 -18.38 -1.87 21.72
C ASN A 65 -18.40 -2.94 22.83
N ARG A 66 -19.59 -3.40 23.22
CA ARG A 66 -19.79 -4.33 24.34
C ARG A 66 -18.95 -5.60 24.21
N ASN A 67 -18.84 -6.14 23.00
CA ASN A 67 -18.14 -7.39 22.72
C ASN A 67 -16.65 -7.20 22.41
N LYS A 68 -16.12 -5.97 22.46
CA LYS A 68 -14.73 -5.63 22.11
C LYS A 68 -14.31 -6.05 20.69
N THR A 69 -15.27 -6.10 19.78
CA THR A 69 -15.03 -6.35 18.36
C THR A 69 -14.79 -5.06 17.56
N HIS A 70 -15.21 -3.91 18.08
CA HIS A 70 -14.99 -2.60 17.47
C HIS A 70 -14.20 -1.72 18.45
N LEU A 71 -13.02 -1.25 18.03
CA LEU A 71 -12.27 -0.23 18.77
C LEU A 71 -12.82 1.13 18.35
N ILE A 72 -13.49 1.80 19.28
CA ILE A 72 -14.28 3.01 19.01
C ILE A 72 -13.43 4.26 19.20
N GLN A 73 -12.72 4.37 20.32
CA GLN A 73 -11.93 5.56 20.62
C GLN A 73 -10.73 5.21 21.48
N PHE A 74 -9.54 5.54 20.98
CA PHE A 74 -8.31 5.59 21.73
C PHE A 74 -8.14 6.97 22.38
N PRO A 75 -7.80 7.04 23.68
CA PRO A 75 -7.54 8.30 24.37
C PRO A 75 -6.24 8.94 23.90
N ARG A 76 -6.30 10.16 23.35
CA ARG A 76 -5.14 10.85 22.76
C ARG A 76 -3.99 11.12 23.75
N GLY A 77 -4.30 11.29 25.03
CA GLY A 77 -3.30 11.47 26.08
C GLY A 77 -2.61 10.17 26.51
N LYS A 78 -3.03 9.01 25.99
CA LYS A 78 -2.46 7.70 26.32
C LYS A 78 -1.15 7.42 25.56
N SER A 79 -0.51 6.34 25.98
CA SER A 79 0.79 5.73 25.64
C SER A 79 1.42 5.99 24.27
N ARG A 80 2.74 5.74 24.21
CA ARG A 80 3.53 5.73 22.97
C ARG A 80 3.30 4.49 22.11
N HIS A 81 2.98 3.36 22.72
CA HIS A 81 2.68 2.10 22.03
C HIS A 81 1.30 1.60 22.43
N TYR A 82 0.61 0.96 21.50
CA TYR A 82 -0.61 0.22 21.79
C TYR A 82 -0.66 -1.07 20.99
N SER A 83 -1.14 -2.14 21.61
CA SER A 83 -1.44 -3.40 20.96
C SER A 83 -2.93 -3.62 20.97
N ILE A 84 -3.55 -3.64 19.78
CA ILE A 84 -4.99 -3.82 19.66
C ILE A 84 -5.33 -5.26 20.08
N PRO A 85 -6.34 -5.49 20.94
CA PRO A 85 -6.74 -6.84 21.36
C PRO A 85 -7.19 -7.72 20.19
N ASN A 86 -6.90 -9.03 20.26
CA ASN A 86 -7.29 -10.03 19.25
C ASN A 86 -8.82 -10.22 19.11
N SER A 87 -9.63 -9.64 19.99
CA SER A 87 -11.09 -9.61 19.82
C SER A 87 -11.53 -8.60 18.77
N VAL A 88 -10.72 -7.59 18.47
CA VAL A 88 -11.07 -6.48 17.57
C VAL A 88 -11.05 -6.95 16.13
N THR A 89 -12.17 -6.74 15.43
CA THR A 89 -12.33 -6.98 14.00
C THR A 89 -12.43 -5.68 13.20
N THR A 90 -12.81 -4.57 13.83
CA THR A 90 -12.95 -3.26 13.19
C THR A 90 -12.27 -2.16 14.00
N ILE A 91 -11.45 -1.35 13.33
CA ILE A 91 -10.95 -0.08 13.87
C ILE A 91 -11.85 1.03 13.32
N GLU A 92 -12.62 1.67 14.19
CA GLU A 92 -13.67 2.61 13.79
C GLU A 92 -13.14 3.94 13.26
N ARG A 93 -14.05 4.69 12.62
CA ARG A 93 -13.75 6.03 12.10
C ARG A 93 -13.26 6.92 13.24
N PHE A 94 -12.14 7.60 13.01
CA PHE A 94 -11.50 8.51 13.98
C PHE A 94 -10.92 7.87 15.25
N ALA A 95 -10.85 6.54 15.35
CA ALA A 95 -10.48 5.86 16.59
C ALA A 95 -9.15 6.33 17.21
N PHE A 96 -8.15 6.63 16.38
CA PHE A 96 -6.84 7.17 16.77
C PHE A 96 -6.56 8.55 16.16
N LEU A 97 -7.58 9.27 15.68
CA LEU A 97 -7.39 10.60 15.07
C LEU A 97 -6.61 11.53 16.01
N TRP A 98 -5.54 12.13 15.49
CA TRP A 98 -4.67 13.08 16.20
C TRP A 98 -3.90 12.50 17.39
N CYS A 99 -3.73 11.16 17.47
CA CYS A 99 -2.92 10.51 18.49
C CYS A 99 -1.41 10.74 18.26
N SER A 100 -0.97 11.98 18.47
CA SER A 100 0.41 12.42 18.25
C SER A 100 1.41 11.82 19.24
N SER A 101 0.99 11.22 20.36
CA SER A 101 1.87 10.47 21.26
C SER A 101 2.22 9.08 20.73
N LEU A 102 1.37 8.51 19.88
CA LEU A 102 1.50 7.15 19.36
C LEU A 102 2.69 7.05 18.39
N THR A 103 3.70 6.28 18.78
CA THR A 103 4.89 6.01 17.97
C THR A 103 4.82 4.66 17.26
N SER A 104 4.05 3.70 17.80
CA SER A 104 3.90 2.36 17.23
C SER A 104 2.54 1.74 17.59
N ILE A 105 2.04 0.89 16.71
CA ILE A 105 0.75 0.19 16.85
C ILE A 105 0.92 -1.26 16.40
N THR A 106 0.36 -2.21 17.16
CA THR A 106 0.21 -3.59 16.73
C THR A 106 -1.24 -3.83 16.31
N ILE A 107 -1.44 -4.13 15.03
CA ILE A 107 -2.74 -4.50 14.45
C ILE A 107 -2.78 -6.03 14.32
N PRO A 108 -3.64 -6.75 15.07
CA PRO A 108 -3.69 -8.20 15.03
C PRO A 108 -4.41 -8.73 13.78
N ASN A 109 -4.15 -10.00 13.45
CA ASN A 109 -4.80 -10.72 12.33
C ASN A 109 -6.32 -10.94 12.52
N SER A 110 -6.90 -10.51 13.64
CA SER A 110 -8.35 -10.47 13.82
C SER A 110 -9.01 -9.28 13.12
N VAL A 111 -8.25 -8.21 12.83
CA VAL A 111 -8.77 -7.00 12.20
C VAL A 111 -9.06 -7.24 10.73
N ILE A 112 -10.29 -6.95 10.32
CA ILE A 112 -10.80 -7.11 8.95
C ILE A 112 -10.95 -5.75 8.24
N SER A 113 -11.26 -4.69 8.98
CA SER A 113 -11.53 -3.36 8.39
C SER A 113 -10.89 -2.24 9.22
N ILE A 114 -10.22 -1.32 8.52
CA ILE A 114 -9.72 -0.06 9.06
C ILE A 114 -10.55 1.06 8.43
N LYS A 115 -11.39 1.73 9.24
CA LYS A 115 -12.30 2.77 8.73
C LYS A 115 -11.58 4.10 8.46
N GLY A 116 -12.30 5.03 7.83
CA GLY A 116 -11.74 6.30 7.40
C GLY A 116 -11.20 7.15 8.55
N SER A 117 -10.12 7.89 8.29
CA SER A 117 -9.41 8.73 9.28
C SER A 117 -9.03 8.01 10.59
N ALA A 118 -8.98 6.66 10.62
CA ALA A 118 -8.75 5.90 11.85
C ALA A 118 -7.45 6.31 12.56
N PHE A 119 -6.36 6.55 11.82
CA PHE A 119 -5.04 6.95 12.33
C PHE A 119 -4.59 8.31 11.78
N GLU A 120 -5.50 9.11 11.22
CA GLU A 120 -5.12 10.38 10.64
C GLU A 120 -4.38 11.27 11.65
N ASN A 121 -3.32 11.94 11.19
CA ASN A 121 -2.49 12.86 11.98
C ASN A 121 -1.89 12.21 13.25
N CYS A 122 -1.64 10.89 13.22
CA CYS A 122 -0.73 10.22 14.17
C CYS A 122 0.72 10.58 13.84
N ARG A 123 1.10 11.84 14.07
CA ARG A 123 2.34 12.45 13.54
C ARG A 123 3.64 11.80 13.96
N ASN A 124 3.66 11.05 15.06
CA ASN A 124 4.85 10.35 15.56
C ASN A 124 4.87 8.85 15.25
N LEU A 125 3.84 8.32 14.57
CA LEU A 125 3.78 6.91 14.19
C LEU A 125 4.84 6.64 13.10
N THR A 126 5.77 5.72 13.37
CA THR A 126 6.95 5.53 12.50
C THR A 126 6.79 4.40 11.50
N SER A 127 6.01 3.36 11.82
CA SER A 127 5.79 2.21 10.94
C SER A 127 4.42 1.59 11.21
N VAL A 128 3.82 1.02 10.16
CA VAL A 128 2.57 0.25 10.26
C VAL A 128 2.66 -1.02 9.42
N THR A 129 2.29 -2.14 10.02
CA THR A 129 2.00 -3.39 9.33
C THR A 129 0.50 -3.64 9.36
N ILE A 130 -0.13 -3.59 8.19
CA ILE A 130 -1.54 -3.92 8.00
C ILE A 130 -1.58 -5.43 7.69
N PRO A 131 -2.23 -6.25 8.53
CA PRO A 131 -2.16 -7.70 8.39
C PRO A 131 -2.94 -8.21 7.17
N ASP A 132 -2.62 -9.44 6.75
CA ASP A 132 -3.28 -10.14 5.63
C ASP A 132 -4.78 -10.38 5.88
N SER A 133 -5.28 -10.23 7.10
CA SER A 133 -6.71 -10.32 7.40
C SER A 133 -7.52 -9.09 6.98
N VAL A 134 -6.87 -7.94 6.78
CA VAL A 134 -7.54 -6.70 6.42
C VAL A 134 -7.94 -6.75 4.96
N THR A 135 -9.20 -6.42 4.67
CA THR A 135 -9.76 -6.41 3.32
C THR A 135 -9.88 -5.00 2.74
N SER A 136 -9.96 -3.97 3.59
CA SER A 136 -10.13 -2.57 3.16
C SER A 136 -9.42 -1.58 4.07
N ILE A 137 -8.80 -0.57 3.45
CA ILE A 137 -8.26 0.62 4.11
C ILE A 137 -9.14 1.80 3.71
N GLY A 138 -9.83 2.40 4.69
CA GLY A 138 -10.75 3.52 4.44
C GLY A 138 -10.05 4.82 4.07
N ASP A 139 -10.85 5.78 3.62
CA ASP A 139 -10.37 7.10 3.19
C ASP A 139 -9.63 7.81 4.33
N ILE A 140 -8.50 8.43 4.02
CA ILE A 140 -7.71 9.21 4.98
C ILE A 140 -7.18 8.35 6.16
N ALA A 141 -7.28 7.02 6.12
CA ALA A 141 -7.00 6.15 7.29
C ALA A 141 -5.66 6.42 7.99
N PHE A 142 -4.59 6.71 7.25
CA PHE A 142 -3.26 7.06 7.75
C PHE A 142 -2.78 8.43 7.25
N GLY A 143 -3.71 9.30 6.83
CA GLY A 143 -3.40 10.63 6.33
C GLY A 143 -2.60 11.47 7.34
N ALA A 144 -1.66 12.27 6.86
CA ALA A 144 -0.80 13.17 7.63
C ALA A 144 -0.02 12.49 8.79
N CYS A 145 0.30 11.19 8.67
CA CYS A 145 1.26 10.52 9.55
C CYS A 145 2.69 10.91 9.17
N SER A 146 3.10 12.13 9.51
CA SER A 146 4.33 12.76 9.00
C SER A 146 5.64 12.05 9.34
N SER A 147 5.68 11.23 10.40
CA SER A 147 6.88 10.43 10.77
C SER A 147 6.85 8.99 10.23
N LEU A 148 5.82 8.60 9.49
CA LEU A 148 5.66 7.25 8.98
C LEU A 148 6.71 7.01 7.89
N THR A 149 7.68 6.13 8.14
CA THR A 149 8.78 5.83 7.21
C THR A 149 8.52 4.61 6.33
N SER A 150 7.75 3.65 6.84
CA SER A 150 7.42 2.42 6.12
C SER A 150 6.01 1.92 6.39
N VAL A 151 5.39 1.37 5.35
CA VAL A 151 4.09 0.72 5.41
C VAL A 151 4.15 -0.63 4.71
N THR A 152 3.65 -1.66 5.37
CA THR A 152 3.39 -2.97 4.76
C THR A 152 1.88 -3.19 4.70
N ILE A 153 1.35 -3.33 3.49
CA ILE A 153 -0.07 -3.61 3.23
C ILE A 153 -0.25 -5.11 2.99
N GLY A 154 -1.14 -5.73 3.76
CA GLY A 154 -1.43 -7.16 3.68
C GLY A 154 -1.99 -7.59 2.31
N ASN A 155 -1.78 -8.86 1.98
CA ASN A 155 -2.08 -9.43 0.67
C ASN A 155 -3.57 -9.61 0.39
N SER A 156 -4.47 -9.51 1.37
CA SER A 156 -5.92 -9.57 1.12
C SER A 156 -6.60 -8.21 1.07
N VAL A 157 -5.84 -7.11 1.22
CA VAL A 157 -6.39 -5.76 1.01
C VAL A 157 -6.77 -5.61 -0.45
N THR A 158 -8.03 -5.30 -0.73
CA THR A 158 -8.54 -5.15 -2.10
C THR A 158 -8.58 -3.70 -2.57
N SER A 159 -8.64 -2.73 -1.66
CA SER A 159 -8.64 -1.31 -1.98
C SER A 159 -7.87 -0.46 -0.97
N ILE A 160 -7.18 0.55 -1.50
CA ILE A 160 -6.59 1.65 -0.74
C ILE A 160 -7.48 2.88 -0.95
N GLY A 161 -8.12 3.35 0.12
CA GLY A 161 -9.07 4.48 0.07
C GLY A 161 -8.45 5.81 -0.35
N ASP A 162 -9.32 6.77 -0.63
CA ASP A 162 -8.91 8.11 -1.04
C ASP A 162 -8.11 8.77 0.08
N TRP A 163 -6.99 9.41 -0.26
CA TRP A 163 -6.08 10.06 0.67
C TRP A 163 -5.50 9.14 1.76
N ALA A 164 -5.59 7.81 1.64
CA ALA A 164 -5.25 6.88 2.73
C ALA A 164 -3.89 7.15 3.41
N PHE A 165 -2.87 7.58 2.68
CA PHE A 165 -1.53 7.92 3.17
C PHE A 165 -1.10 9.34 2.75
N TYR A 166 -2.05 10.27 2.50
CA TYR A 166 -1.72 11.63 2.05
C TYR A 166 -0.77 12.33 3.03
N THR A 167 0.23 13.07 2.57
CA THR A 167 1.16 13.84 3.41
C THR A 167 1.92 12.99 4.45
N CYS A 168 2.14 11.70 4.18
CA CYS A 168 3.14 10.91 4.90
C CYS A 168 4.55 11.31 4.41
N SER A 169 5.00 12.52 4.75
CA SER A 169 6.20 13.14 4.19
C SER A 169 7.50 12.42 4.50
N SER A 170 7.54 11.57 5.55
CA SER A 170 8.69 10.73 5.87
C SER A 170 8.72 9.38 5.16
N LEU A 171 7.67 9.01 4.44
CA LEU A 171 7.48 7.67 3.88
C LEU A 171 8.49 7.42 2.78
N THR A 172 9.38 6.45 2.99
CA THR A 172 10.43 6.09 2.02
C THR A 172 10.07 4.88 1.17
N SER A 173 9.24 3.98 1.72
CA SER A 173 8.87 2.71 1.06
C SER A 173 7.47 2.26 1.44
N VAL A 174 6.75 1.73 0.46
CA VAL A 174 5.44 1.08 0.65
C VAL A 174 5.47 -0.28 -0.03
N THR A 175 5.11 -1.33 0.71
CA THR A 175 4.80 -2.64 0.15
C THR A 175 3.29 -2.74 -0.02
N ILE A 176 2.82 -2.76 -1.26
CA ILE A 176 1.40 -2.90 -1.60
C ILE A 176 1.08 -4.40 -1.73
N GLY A 177 0.00 -4.86 -1.11
CA GLY A 177 -0.42 -6.26 -1.15
C GLY A 177 -0.91 -6.70 -2.53
N ASN A 178 -0.74 -7.98 -2.84
CA ASN A 178 -0.98 -8.53 -4.19
C ASN A 178 -2.45 -8.69 -4.61
N SER A 179 -3.41 -8.34 -3.74
CA SER A 179 -4.85 -8.34 -4.09
C SER A 179 -5.43 -6.94 -4.26
N VAL A 180 -4.61 -5.89 -4.13
CA VAL A 180 -5.10 -4.51 -4.29
C VAL A 180 -5.51 -4.30 -5.74
N THR A 181 -6.77 -3.94 -5.97
CA THR A 181 -7.32 -3.68 -7.30
C THR A 181 -7.42 -2.19 -7.61
N SER A 182 -7.50 -1.34 -6.59
CA SER A 182 -7.59 0.10 -6.75
C SER A 182 -6.73 0.88 -5.74
N ILE A 183 -6.10 1.93 -6.25
CA ILE A 183 -5.39 2.95 -5.46
C ILE A 183 -6.18 4.25 -5.56
N GLY A 184 -6.74 4.72 -4.44
CA GLY A 184 -7.65 5.87 -4.40
C GLY A 184 -7.04 7.22 -4.80
N GLU A 185 -7.91 8.20 -4.97
CA GLU A 185 -7.54 9.59 -5.24
C GLU A 185 -6.62 10.11 -4.13
N ARG A 186 -5.46 10.66 -4.51
CA ARG A 186 -4.47 11.24 -3.59
C ARG A 186 -3.95 10.29 -2.51
N ALA A 187 -4.06 8.98 -2.70
CA ALA A 187 -3.67 7.97 -1.71
C ALA A 187 -2.27 8.20 -1.12
N PHE A 188 -1.28 8.60 -1.93
CA PHE A 188 0.10 8.88 -1.53
C PHE A 188 0.54 10.31 -1.90
N LEU A 189 -0.41 11.25 -2.08
CA LEU A 189 -0.10 12.65 -2.39
C LEU A 189 0.86 13.25 -1.35
N TYR A 190 1.90 13.96 -1.79
CA TYR A 190 2.92 14.59 -0.93
C TYR A 190 3.76 13.61 -0.07
N CYS A 191 3.87 12.34 -0.47
CA CYS A 191 4.88 11.42 0.09
C CYS A 191 6.27 11.72 -0.49
N GLY A 192 6.80 12.91 -0.19
CA GLY A 192 7.96 13.50 -0.88
C GLY A 192 9.26 12.69 -0.78
N ARG A 193 9.37 11.76 0.18
CA ARG A 193 10.54 10.88 0.37
C ARG A 193 10.37 9.47 -0.22
N LEU A 194 9.23 9.17 -0.83
CA LEU A 194 8.97 7.85 -1.40
C LEU A 194 9.88 7.64 -2.61
N THR A 195 10.84 6.73 -2.51
CA THR A 195 11.86 6.54 -3.57
C THR A 195 11.43 5.54 -4.62
N SER A 196 10.62 4.56 -4.24
CA SER A 196 10.14 3.48 -5.11
C SER A 196 8.77 3.01 -4.67
N VAL A 197 7.91 2.71 -5.64
CA VAL A 197 6.66 1.97 -5.44
C VAL A 197 6.57 0.87 -6.49
N THR A 198 6.28 -0.34 -6.04
CA THR A 198 5.90 -1.46 -6.92
C THR A 198 4.39 -1.56 -6.91
N ILE A 199 3.75 -1.25 -8.03
CA ILE A 199 2.30 -1.42 -8.21
C ILE A 199 2.07 -2.89 -8.56
N PRO A 200 1.28 -3.65 -7.78
CA PRO A 200 1.01 -5.06 -8.06
C PRO A 200 0.19 -5.27 -9.34
N ASP A 201 0.39 -6.41 -10.00
CA ASP A 201 -0.33 -6.82 -11.22
C ASP A 201 -1.84 -7.02 -11.03
N SER A 202 -2.34 -6.93 -9.80
CA SER A 202 -3.78 -6.95 -9.50
C SER A 202 -4.44 -5.57 -9.66
N VAL A 203 -3.65 -4.49 -9.70
CA VAL A 203 -4.18 -3.11 -9.74
C VAL A 203 -4.75 -2.83 -11.12
N THR A 204 -6.00 -2.40 -11.18
CA THR A 204 -6.69 -2.03 -12.42
C THR A 204 -6.90 -0.52 -12.55
N SER A 205 -6.82 0.22 -11.45
CA SER A 205 -7.06 1.67 -11.41
C SER A 205 -6.14 2.42 -10.45
N ILE A 206 -5.62 3.56 -10.92
CA ILE A 206 -4.83 4.51 -10.14
C ILE A 206 -5.57 5.85 -10.13
N GLY A 207 -5.96 6.35 -8.97
CA GLY A 207 -6.77 7.55 -8.81
C GLY A 207 -6.08 8.87 -9.15
N ASN A 208 -6.86 9.95 -9.20
CA ASN A 208 -6.35 11.31 -9.43
C ASN A 208 -5.26 11.64 -8.40
N LYS A 209 -4.12 12.16 -8.86
CA LYS A 209 -3.00 12.55 -7.98
C LYS A 209 -2.55 11.47 -6.99
N ALA A 210 -2.80 10.18 -7.26
CA ALA A 210 -2.51 9.09 -6.33
C ALA A 210 -1.07 9.11 -5.80
N PHE A 211 -0.10 9.43 -6.65
CA PHE A 211 1.32 9.59 -6.31
C PHE A 211 1.83 11.02 -6.58
N GLY A 212 0.93 12.01 -6.58
CA GLY A 212 1.30 13.40 -6.83
C GLY A 212 2.32 13.90 -5.80
N PHE A 213 3.29 14.68 -6.26
CA PHE A 213 4.35 15.30 -5.46
C PHE A 213 5.17 14.30 -4.62
N CYS A 214 5.30 13.04 -5.09
CA CYS A 214 6.31 12.10 -4.60
C CYS A 214 7.67 12.47 -5.20
N SER A 215 8.25 13.60 -4.78
CA SER A 215 9.41 14.23 -5.42
C SER A 215 10.68 13.38 -5.45
N SER A 216 10.81 12.39 -4.57
CA SER A 216 11.95 11.45 -4.54
C SER A 216 11.74 10.19 -5.37
N LEU A 217 10.55 9.97 -5.95
CA LEU A 217 10.24 8.77 -6.71
C LEU A 217 11.08 8.74 -7.99
N THR A 218 11.97 7.76 -8.13
CA THR A 218 12.91 7.71 -9.27
C THR A 218 12.41 6.90 -10.45
N SER A 219 11.57 5.90 -10.17
CA SER A 219 11.01 5.00 -11.16
C SER A 219 9.63 4.50 -10.74
N VAL A 220 8.79 4.20 -11.73
CA VAL A 220 7.51 3.53 -11.52
C VAL A 220 7.32 2.45 -12.59
N THR A 221 6.78 1.30 -12.18
CA THR A 221 6.28 0.26 -13.10
C THR A 221 4.76 0.20 -12.99
N ILE A 222 4.09 0.43 -14.12
CA ILE A 222 2.65 0.33 -14.28
C ILE A 222 2.35 -1.04 -14.92
N PRO A 223 1.69 -1.98 -14.24
CA PRO A 223 1.41 -3.29 -14.81
C PRO A 223 0.37 -3.22 -15.95
N ASP A 224 0.35 -4.26 -16.77
CA ASP A 224 -0.57 -4.41 -17.92
C ASP A 224 -2.05 -4.45 -17.50
N SER A 225 -2.31 -4.86 -16.26
CA SER A 225 -3.63 -4.86 -15.63
C SER A 225 -4.24 -3.46 -15.46
N VAL A 226 -3.44 -2.39 -15.46
CA VAL A 226 -3.92 -1.02 -15.22
C VAL A 226 -4.66 -0.51 -16.45
N THR A 227 -5.97 -0.38 -16.32
CA THR A 227 -6.85 0.13 -17.39
C THR A 227 -7.20 1.61 -17.24
N SER A 228 -6.96 2.19 -16.06
CA SER A 228 -7.26 3.59 -15.75
C SER A 228 -6.19 4.25 -14.89
N ILE A 229 -5.73 5.44 -15.32
CA ILE A 229 -4.86 6.32 -14.54
C ILE A 229 -5.50 7.71 -14.50
N GLY A 230 -5.75 8.21 -13.29
CA GLY A 230 -6.41 9.49 -13.05
C GLY A 230 -5.54 10.71 -13.39
N ASN A 231 -6.19 11.88 -13.39
CA ASN A 231 -5.54 13.16 -13.66
C ASN A 231 -4.37 13.38 -12.72
N LYS A 232 -3.23 13.84 -13.26
CA LYS A 232 -2.07 14.25 -12.45
C LYS A 232 -1.55 13.15 -11.51
N ALA A 233 -1.77 11.87 -11.82
CA ALA A 233 -1.46 10.76 -10.91
C ALA A 233 -0.01 10.75 -10.42
N PHE A 234 0.95 11.20 -11.24
CA PHE A 234 2.37 11.34 -10.92
C PHE A 234 2.87 12.79 -11.09
N GLU A 235 1.98 13.78 -11.00
CA GLU A 235 2.34 15.20 -11.11
C GLU A 235 3.41 15.57 -10.08
N GLY A 236 4.46 16.28 -10.47
CA GLY A 236 5.47 16.80 -9.53
C GLY A 236 6.40 15.74 -8.95
N CYS A 237 6.44 14.53 -9.52
CA CYS A 237 7.48 13.54 -9.23
C CYS A 237 8.80 13.96 -9.90
N THR A 238 9.43 15.01 -9.39
CA THR A 238 10.57 15.69 -10.04
C THR A 238 11.82 14.82 -10.21
N SER A 239 11.98 13.75 -9.42
CA SER A 239 13.08 12.77 -9.59
C SER A 239 12.74 11.61 -10.52
N LEU A 240 11.50 11.53 -11.04
CA LEU A 240 11.04 10.38 -11.83
C LEU A 240 11.71 10.38 -13.19
N LYS A 241 12.59 9.39 -13.43
CA LYS A 241 13.38 9.25 -14.67
C LYS A 241 12.92 8.09 -15.54
N ARG A 242 12.39 7.03 -14.94
CA ARG A 242 12.02 5.79 -15.64
C ARG A 242 10.57 5.44 -15.33
N ILE A 243 9.71 5.52 -16.35
CA ILE A 243 8.33 5.06 -16.30
C ILE A 243 8.26 3.81 -17.16
N THR A 244 7.83 2.69 -16.61
CA THR A 244 7.73 1.43 -17.36
C THR A 244 6.28 0.99 -17.42
N PHE A 245 5.78 0.72 -18.62
CA PHE A 245 4.50 0.05 -18.82
C PHE A 245 4.75 -1.45 -19.05
N GLY A 246 4.06 -2.28 -18.28
CA GLY A 246 4.11 -3.74 -18.40
C GLY A 246 3.27 -4.26 -19.57
N GLY A 247 2.33 -3.46 -20.08
CA GLY A 247 1.50 -3.74 -21.24
C GLY A 247 1.26 -2.48 -22.07
N ASP A 248 0.11 -2.42 -22.72
CA ASP A 248 -0.25 -1.26 -23.54
C ASP A 248 -0.66 -0.03 -22.71
N ALA A 249 -0.80 1.13 -23.35
CA ALA A 249 -1.28 2.33 -22.68
C ALA A 249 -2.70 2.12 -22.09
N PRO A 250 -2.98 2.61 -20.86
CA PRO A 250 -4.30 2.47 -20.25
C PRO A 250 -5.40 3.12 -21.11
N PHE A 251 -6.57 2.46 -21.19
CA PHE A 251 -7.71 2.97 -21.96
C PHE A 251 -8.22 4.32 -21.44
N PHE A 252 -8.25 4.49 -20.12
CA PHE A 252 -8.59 5.76 -19.49
C PHE A 252 -7.33 6.44 -18.96
N LEU A 253 -6.87 7.46 -19.68
CA LEU A 253 -5.74 8.28 -19.28
C LEU A 253 -6.23 9.68 -18.89
N GLY A 254 -6.02 10.06 -17.63
CA GLY A 254 -6.32 11.39 -17.13
C GLY A 254 -5.37 12.45 -17.69
N ALA A 255 -5.76 13.72 -17.60
CA ALA A 255 -4.92 14.81 -18.08
C ALA A 255 -3.66 14.96 -17.21
N ASN A 256 -2.53 15.24 -17.87
CA ASN A 256 -1.27 15.61 -17.23
C ASN A 256 -0.73 14.55 -16.27
N VAL A 257 -0.81 13.25 -16.63
CA VAL A 257 -0.44 12.14 -15.72
C VAL A 257 0.97 12.32 -15.17
N PHE A 258 1.90 12.72 -16.03
CA PHE A 258 3.32 12.90 -15.73
C PHE A 258 3.76 14.38 -15.83
N SER A 259 2.89 15.35 -15.51
CA SER A 259 3.32 16.75 -15.52
C SER A 259 4.37 17.04 -14.43
N ASN A 260 5.31 17.94 -14.71
CA ASN A 260 6.37 18.35 -13.77
C ASN A 260 7.22 17.18 -13.23
N VAL A 261 7.42 16.12 -14.03
CA VAL A 261 8.45 15.09 -13.78
C VAL A 261 9.84 15.58 -14.21
N SER A 262 10.87 14.75 -14.02
CA SER A 262 12.23 15.07 -14.49
C SER A 262 12.25 15.37 -15.98
N GLY A 263 13.00 16.39 -16.41
CA GLY A 263 13.22 16.66 -17.84
C GLY A 263 13.96 15.54 -18.58
N ASN A 264 14.56 14.59 -17.85
CA ASN A 264 15.20 13.39 -18.38
C ASN A 264 14.30 12.14 -18.30
N ALA A 265 13.02 12.28 -17.97
CA ALA A 265 12.09 11.17 -17.87
C ALA A 265 11.88 10.50 -19.23
N LYS A 266 11.83 9.17 -19.21
CA LYS A 266 11.56 8.34 -20.39
C LYS A 266 10.50 7.30 -20.05
N VAL A 267 9.66 7.01 -21.03
CA VAL A 267 8.65 5.95 -20.98
C VAL A 267 9.25 4.71 -21.65
N PHE A 268 9.23 3.58 -20.96
CA PHE A 268 9.74 2.30 -21.43
C PHE A 268 8.57 1.35 -21.63
N ILE A 269 8.46 0.77 -22.81
CA ILE A 269 7.36 -0.11 -23.19
C ILE A 269 7.88 -1.45 -23.69
N ASN A 270 7.04 -2.48 -23.63
CA ASN A 270 7.39 -3.75 -24.25
C ASN A 270 7.37 -3.62 -25.80
N PRO A 271 8.17 -4.43 -26.51
CA PRO A 271 8.19 -4.48 -27.99
C PRO A 271 6.85 -4.75 -28.67
N ASP A 272 5.92 -5.39 -27.96
CA ASP A 272 4.60 -5.79 -28.42
C ASP A 272 3.49 -4.79 -28.06
N ALA A 273 3.81 -3.69 -27.36
CA ALA A 273 2.86 -2.63 -27.08
C ALA A 273 2.57 -1.83 -28.38
N ILE A 274 1.29 -1.58 -28.67
CA ILE A 274 0.85 -1.01 -29.96
C ILE A 274 0.20 0.37 -29.83
N ALA A 275 -0.15 0.84 -28.63
CA ALA A 275 -0.84 2.11 -28.39
C ALA A 275 0.09 3.27 -28.00
N PHE A 276 1.40 3.18 -28.28
CA PHE A 276 2.37 4.24 -28.02
C PHE A 276 2.94 4.84 -29.30
N GLY A 277 3.02 6.17 -29.36
CA GLY A 277 3.77 6.90 -30.40
C GLY A 277 5.24 7.09 -30.00
N GLU A 278 5.96 7.96 -30.74
CA GLU A 278 7.34 8.36 -30.38
C GLU A 278 7.42 9.06 -29.02
N THR A 279 6.31 9.67 -28.59
CA THR A 279 6.16 10.27 -27.27
C THR A 279 4.85 9.82 -26.61
N PHE A 280 4.82 9.89 -25.28
CA PHE A 280 3.64 9.62 -24.45
C PHE A 280 3.59 10.66 -23.33
N GLU A 281 2.50 11.43 -23.24
CA GLU A 281 2.39 12.60 -22.33
C GLU A 281 3.57 13.59 -22.50
N GLY A 282 4.06 13.74 -23.74
CA GLY A 282 5.21 14.59 -24.07
C GLY A 282 6.58 14.02 -23.71
N LEU A 283 6.64 12.81 -23.15
CA LEU A 283 7.89 12.13 -22.79
C LEU A 283 8.35 11.20 -23.92
N PRO A 284 9.66 11.10 -24.21
CA PRO A 284 10.18 10.15 -25.17
C PRO A 284 9.85 8.70 -24.80
N VAL A 285 9.36 7.93 -25.78
CA VAL A 285 9.09 6.50 -25.64
C VAL A 285 10.30 5.70 -26.12
N ILE A 286 10.72 4.74 -25.31
CA ILE A 286 11.80 3.79 -25.56
C ILE A 286 11.19 2.40 -25.58
N ILE A 287 11.27 1.74 -26.73
CA ILE A 287 10.93 0.32 -26.85
C ILE A 287 12.06 -0.46 -26.20
N ARG A 288 11.74 -1.26 -25.17
CA ARG A 288 12.73 -2.12 -24.52
C ARG A 288 13.22 -3.18 -25.48
N GLU A 289 14.42 -3.70 -25.23
CA GLU A 289 14.98 -4.76 -26.05
C GLU A 289 14.14 -6.05 -25.91
N LYS A 290 13.74 -6.63 -27.04
CA LYS A 290 13.12 -7.96 -27.06
C LYS A 290 14.23 -8.99 -26.93
N ILE A 291 14.19 -9.82 -25.89
CA ILE A 291 15.08 -10.98 -25.79
C ILE A 291 14.51 -12.07 -26.69
N GLU A 292 15.16 -12.31 -27.82
CA GLU A 292 14.79 -13.39 -28.73
C GLU A 292 15.34 -14.71 -28.22
N ILE A 293 14.44 -15.58 -27.76
CA ILE A 293 14.78 -16.95 -27.42
C ILE A 293 14.89 -17.76 -28.71
N ASN A 294 16.11 -18.17 -29.04
CA ASN A 294 16.39 -18.97 -30.24
C ASN A 294 15.89 -20.40 -30.07
N THR A 295 16.33 -21.06 -29.00
CA THR A 295 15.99 -22.46 -28.71
C THR A 295 15.96 -22.71 -27.21
N PHE A 296 15.18 -23.71 -26.79
CA PHE A 296 15.21 -24.22 -25.43
C PHE A 296 14.85 -25.70 -25.39
N SER A 297 15.42 -26.43 -24.45
CA SER A 297 15.22 -27.88 -24.35
C SER A 297 13.91 -28.21 -23.62
N LYS A 298 12.84 -28.44 -24.38
CA LYS A 298 11.54 -28.89 -23.83
C LYS A 298 11.71 -30.25 -23.14
N SER A 299 11.45 -30.30 -21.84
CA SER A 299 11.45 -31.53 -21.03
C SER A 299 12.78 -32.27 -20.87
N ALA A 300 13.92 -31.68 -21.29
CA ALA A 300 15.24 -32.26 -21.06
C ALA A 300 15.79 -31.92 -19.67
N ALA A 301 16.61 -32.81 -19.12
CA ALA A 301 17.42 -32.58 -17.94
C ALA A 301 18.89 -32.86 -18.32
N PRO A 302 19.76 -31.82 -18.38
CA PRO A 302 19.54 -30.45 -17.94
C PRO A 302 18.61 -29.65 -18.88
N PHE A 303 17.97 -28.61 -18.33
CA PHE A 303 17.31 -27.61 -19.17
C PHE A 303 18.36 -26.68 -19.78
N SER A 304 18.30 -26.40 -21.07
CA SER A 304 19.08 -25.35 -21.72
C SER A 304 18.19 -24.31 -22.38
N LEU A 305 18.69 -23.08 -22.39
CA LEU A 305 18.07 -21.91 -22.99
C LEU A 305 19.13 -21.15 -23.79
N ASN A 306 18.93 -21.04 -25.09
CA ASN A 306 19.75 -20.24 -25.98
C ASN A 306 18.97 -19.01 -26.45
N PHE A 307 19.58 -17.84 -26.38
CA PHE A 307 18.96 -16.57 -26.75
C PHE A 307 19.98 -15.58 -27.29
N GLU A 308 19.54 -14.67 -28.15
CA GLU A 308 20.38 -13.59 -28.64
C GLU A 308 20.74 -12.62 -27.53
N SER A 309 22.00 -12.19 -27.50
CA SER A 309 22.53 -11.32 -26.46
C SER A 309 23.34 -10.17 -27.02
N LYS A 310 23.32 -9.05 -26.31
CA LYS A 310 24.12 -7.88 -26.62
C LYS A 310 25.44 -7.93 -25.87
N SER A 311 26.51 -7.52 -26.53
CA SER A 311 27.86 -7.55 -25.96
C SER A 311 27.94 -6.66 -24.72
N GLY A 312 28.42 -7.21 -23.61
CA GLY A 312 28.58 -6.49 -22.34
C GLY A 312 27.30 -6.32 -21.52
N SER A 313 26.15 -6.84 -21.99
CA SER A 313 24.91 -6.85 -21.21
C SER A 313 24.89 -7.99 -20.19
N THR A 314 24.24 -7.79 -19.05
CA THR A 314 24.00 -8.85 -18.06
C THR A 314 22.57 -9.35 -18.15
N TYR A 315 22.41 -10.68 -18.24
CA TYR A 315 21.11 -11.34 -18.25
C TYR A 315 20.92 -12.16 -16.98
N ILE A 316 19.84 -11.91 -16.25
CA ILE A 316 19.44 -12.70 -15.08
C ILE A 316 18.43 -13.75 -15.53
N ILE A 317 18.71 -15.01 -15.19
CA ILE A 317 17.79 -16.12 -15.41
C ILE A 317 17.09 -16.38 -14.08
N GLU A 318 15.77 -16.30 -14.10
CA GLU A 318 14.93 -16.62 -12.95
C GLU A 318 14.09 -17.86 -13.23
N ALA A 319 13.78 -18.60 -12.17
CA ALA A 319 12.85 -19.70 -12.26
C ALA A 319 11.85 -19.70 -11.09
N THR A 320 10.69 -20.30 -11.34
CA THR A 320 9.64 -20.55 -10.35
C THR A 320 9.06 -21.94 -10.55
N ASN A 321 8.64 -22.59 -9.46
CA ASN A 321 8.11 -23.95 -9.48
C ASN A 321 6.62 -23.93 -9.11
N LEU A 322 5.78 -24.51 -9.97
CA LEU A 322 4.37 -24.72 -9.62
C LEU A 322 4.27 -25.95 -8.72
N THR A 323 4.34 -25.72 -7.41
CA THR A 323 3.95 -26.75 -6.43
C THR A 323 2.79 -26.33 -5.53
N GLU A 324 2.38 -25.05 -5.47
CA GLU A 324 1.37 -24.66 -4.45
C GLU A 324 0.17 -23.80 -4.87
N LEU A 325 0.10 -23.03 -5.96
CA LEU A 325 -1.15 -22.29 -6.30
C LEU A 325 -1.34 -22.05 -7.81
N PRO A 326 -2.60 -22.06 -8.34
CA PRO A 326 -2.89 -21.98 -9.77
C PRO A 326 -2.97 -20.53 -10.32
N VAL A 327 -2.58 -19.52 -9.54
CA VAL A 327 -2.70 -18.10 -9.93
C VAL A 327 -1.36 -17.54 -10.42
N PRO A 328 -1.25 -17.11 -11.70
CA PRO A 328 -0.03 -16.57 -12.31
C PRO A 328 0.66 -15.46 -11.52
N TRP A 329 -0.12 -14.67 -10.79
CA TRP A 329 0.31 -13.46 -10.09
C TRP A 329 0.96 -13.72 -8.71
N THR A 330 1.02 -14.98 -8.26
CA THR A 330 1.69 -15.39 -7.00
C THR A 330 3.09 -15.97 -7.22
N TRP A 331 3.60 -15.91 -8.46
CA TRP A 331 4.87 -16.53 -8.83
C TRP A 331 6.06 -15.91 -8.09
N ARG A 332 6.64 -16.67 -7.16
CA ARG A 332 7.91 -16.34 -6.51
C ARG A 332 9.09 -16.71 -7.41
N TRP A 333 9.41 -15.83 -8.34
CA TRP A 333 10.60 -15.93 -9.17
C TRP A 333 11.87 -15.81 -8.34
N ARG A 334 12.81 -16.73 -8.52
CA ARG A 334 14.13 -16.71 -7.87
C ARG A 334 15.21 -16.64 -8.93
N LYS A 335 16.23 -15.80 -8.73
CA LYS A 335 17.45 -15.81 -9.55
C LYS A 335 18.11 -17.18 -9.43
N ILE A 336 18.29 -17.83 -10.56
CA ILE A 336 18.90 -19.17 -10.65
C ILE A 336 20.21 -19.17 -11.43
N GLY A 337 20.51 -18.08 -12.11
CA GLY A 337 21.73 -17.90 -12.90
C GLY A 337 21.87 -16.48 -13.43
N GLU A 338 23.05 -16.22 -13.99
CA GLU A 338 23.40 -14.99 -14.67
C GLU A 338 24.29 -15.35 -15.88
N VAL A 339 24.06 -14.68 -17.01
CA VAL A 339 24.83 -14.87 -18.23
C VAL A 339 25.27 -13.50 -18.75
N GLN A 340 26.54 -13.39 -19.11
CA GLN A 340 27.10 -12.20 -19.75
C GLN A 340 26.90 -12.30 -21.25
N GLY A 341 26.36 -11.25 -21.85
CA GLY A 341 26.09 -11.19 -23.27
C GLY A 341 27.36 -10.99 -24.09
N THR A 342 27.44 -11.70 -25.20
CA THR A 342 28.62 -11.73 -26.08
C THR A 342 28.46 -10.84 -27.31
N GLY A 343 27.24 -10.38 -27.61
CA GLY A 343 26.91 -9.74 -28.89
C GLY A 343 26.41 -10.73 -29.95
N SER A 344 26.18 -11.97 -29.54
CA SER A 344 25.64 -13.08 -30.32
C SER A 344 24.76 -13.96 -29.42
N SER A 345 24.37 -15.14 -29.88
CA SER A 345 23.69 -16.12 -29.04
C SER A 345 24.54 -16.57 -27.83
N VAL A 346 23.89 -16.70 -26.69
CA VAL A 346 24.43 -17.27 -25.45
C VAL A 346 23.55 -18.40 -24.96
N GLU A 347 24.14 -19.38 -24.28
CA GLU A 347 23.43 -20.51 -23.70
C GLU A 347 23.50 -20.48 -22.17
N PHE A 348 22.36 -20.72 -21.53
CA PHE A 348 22.25 -21.01 -20.11
C PHE A 348 21.83 -22.47 -19.91
N ILE A 349 22.46 -23.17 -18.97
CA ILE A 349 22.15 -24.57 -18.64
C ILE A 349 21.76 -24.69 -17.16
N ASP A 350 20.52 -25.08 -16.88
CA ASP A 350 20.04 -25.43 -15.54
C ASP A 350 20.08 -26.95 -15.30
N ARG A 351 21.12 -27.39 -14.60
CA ARG A 351 21.30 -28.80 -14.21
C ARG A 351 20.37 -29.26 -13.09
N ARG A 352 19.67 -28.34 -12.42
CA ARG A 352 18.71 -28.69 -11.35
C ARG A 352 17.34 -29.11 -11.88
N LYS A 353 17.08 -28.98 -13.18
CA LYS A 353 15.77 -29.28 -13.79
C LYS A 353 15.24 -30.67 -13.40
N ALA A 354 16.12 -31.66 -13.23
CA ALA A 354 15.76 -33.01 -12.78
C ALA A 354 15.05 -33.03 -11.40
N LEU A 355 15.34 -32.07 -10.53
CA LEU A 355 14.71 -31.92 -9.21
C LEU A 355 13.36 -31.18 -9.28
N PHE A 356 13.08 -30.51 -10.41
CA PHE A 356 11.93 -29.61 -10.59
C PHE A 356 11.23 -29.85 -11.93
N PRO A 357 10.47 -30.96 -12.07
CA PRO A 357 9.87 -31.36 -13.35
C PRO A 357 8.92 -30.28 -13.92
N ARG A 358 8.22 -29.52 -13.07
CA ARG A 358 7.35 -28.40 -13.44
C ARG A 358 7.94 -27.06 -12.99
N GLN A 359 8.77 -26.49 -13.86
CA GLN A 359 9.50 -25.25 -13.60
C GLN A 359 9.36 -24.32 -14.81
N TYR A 360 9.10 -23.05 -14.53
CA TYR A 360 9.02 -21.97 -15.51
C TYR A 360 10.29 -21.14 -15.41
N TYR A 361 10.72 -20.62 -16.55
CA TYR A 361 11.94 -19.84 -16.67
C TYR A 361 11.60 -18.50 -17.32
N ARG A 362 12.30 -17.44 -16.92
CA ARG A 362 12.33 -16.16 -17.64
C ARG A 362 13.73 -15.59 -17.65
N VAL A 363 14.05 -14.87 -18.73
CA VAL A 363 15.28 -14.11 -18.87
C VAL A 363 14.95 -12.64 -18.68
N LYS A 364 15.76 -11.94 -17.90
CA LYS A 364 15.69 -10.50 -17.73
C LYS A 364 17.01 -9.88 -18.17
N LEU A 365 16.94 -8.88 -19.04
CA LEU A 365 18.05 -7.97 -19.28
C LEU A 365 18.15 -7.01 -18.08
N VAL A 366 19.35 -6.85 -17.55
CA VAL A 366 19.64 -5.83 -16.53
C VAL A 366 19.95 -4.53 -17.25
N GLU A 367 18.99 -3.60 -17.26
CA GLU A 367 19.09 -2.27 -17.89
C GLU A 367 19.56 -1.16 -16.95
#